data_AF-G7YXX3-F1
#
_entry.id   AF-G7YXX3-F1
#
_cell.length_a   1.000
_cell.length_b   1.000
_cell.length_c   1.000
_cell.angle_alpha   90.00
_cell.angle_beta   90.00
_cell.angle_gamma   90.00
#
_symmetry.space_group_name_H-M   'P 1'
#
loop_
_entity.id
_entity.type
_entity.pdbx_description
1 polymer ?
#
loop_
_entity_poly.entity_id
_entity_poly.type
_entity_poly.pdbx_seq_one_letter_code
_entity_poly.pdbx_strand_id
1 'polypeptide(L)'
;CGKCHRYLKMIESRPQRLHCPICNETYTVPQNGTIRLYKEVRCPLDDFELLLWSQGTKGKNIVFCPYCFSHPPFANMPKGSACHWCLHPTCPQSMESRAVDACPECPNGLFVLDDSTAPKYRFNCNRCPTMLLVSDAIKQISVGNVPCEKCSAMHLHIKLDPAKLPKAAGDEGESETRTTFSECAFCSDVLCHLFQLVQSRQEARQSNSARGGSNTRAGGRRGRRPGGRTRAGLS
;
A
#
# COMPACT_ATOMS: atom_id res chain seq x y z
N CYS A 1 12.83 -1.01 -18.12
CA CYS A 1 13.71 0.03 -17.55
C CYS A 1 13.36 1.32 -18.25
N GLY A 2 12.97 2.36 -17.52
CA GLY A 2 12.56 3.62 -18.12
C GLY A 2 13.70 4.41 -18.77
N LYS A 3 14.96 4.16 -18.37
CA LYS A 3 16.15 4.83 -18.93
C LYS A 3 16.57 4.31 -20.30
N CYS A 4 16.63 2.99 -20.46
CA CYS A 4 17.17 2.33 -21.67
C CYS A 4 16.13 1.52 -22.45
N HIS A 5 14.87 1.52 -21.99
CA HIS A 5 13.75 0.77 -22.57
C HIS A 5 14.01 -0.73 -22.76
N ARG A 6 14.91 -1.33 -21.96
CA ARG A 6 15.13 -2.78 -21.90
C ARG A 6 14.53 -3.39 -20.63
N TYR A 7 14.25 -4.70 -20.69
CA TYR A 7 13.70 -5.44 -19.56
C TYR A 7 14.63 -5.42 -18.35
N LEU A 8 14.03 -5.33 -17.17
CA LEU A 8 14.72 -5.51 -15.89
C LEU A 8 14.75 -7.00 -15.56
N LYS A 9 15.86 -7.48 -15.02
CA LYS A 9 15.96 -8.83 -14.48
C LYS A 9 15.52 -8.83 -13.02
N MET A 10 14.54 -9.66 -12.69
CA MET A 10 14.19 -9.96 -11.30
C MET A 10 15.25 -10.87 -10.70
N ILE A 11 15.81 -10.46 -9.56
CA ILE A 11 16.72 -11.27 -8.76
C ILE A 11 15.96 -11.69 -7.51
N GLU A 12 15.66 -12.99 -7.41
CA GLU A 12 14.85 -13.55 -6.31
C GLU A 12 15.66 -13.83 -5.03
N SER A 13 16.98 -13.87 -5.13
CA SER A 13 17.84 -14.03 -3.95
C SER A 13 17.64 -12.87 -2.99
N ARG A 14 17.43 -13.18 -1.70
CA ARG A 14 17.10 -12.16 -0.69
C ARG A 14 18.31 -11.22 -0.45
N PRO A 15 18.08 -9.89 -0.36
CA PRO A 15 16.82 -9.20 -0.64
C PRO A 15 16.48 -9.19 -2.15
N GLN A 16 15.20 -9.43 -2.45
CA GLN A 16 14.68 -9.37 -3.82
C GLN A 16 14.92 -7.98 -4.40
N ARG A 17 15.27 -7.90 -5.68
CA ARG A 17 15.60 -6.65 -6.37
C ARG A 17 15.47 -6.77 -7.88
N LEU A 18 15.33 -5.64 -8.55
CA LEU A 18 15.35 -5.55 -10.01
C LEU A 18 16.70 -5.01 -10.46
N HIS A 19 17.30 -5.63 -11.48
CA HIS A 19 18.58 -5.18 -12.04
C HIS A 19 18.45 -4.89 -13.53
N CYS A 20 18.96 -3.75 -13.96
CA CYS A 20 19.10 -3.41 -15.36
C CYS A 20 20.52 -3.74 -15.83
N PRO A 21 20.72 -4.74 -16.71
CA PRO A 21 22.06 -5.09 -17.18
C PRO A 21 22.69 -4.03 -18.09
N ILE A 22 21.87 -3.20 -18.75
CA ILE A 22 22.34 -2.15 -19.68
C ILE A 22 22.80 -0.91 -18.94
N CYS A 23 22.00 -0.44 -17.97
CA CYS A 23 22.36 0.71 -17.15
C CYS A 23 23.32 0.35 -16.00
N ASN A 24 23.51 -0.95 -15.73
CA ASN A 24 24.19 -1.46 -14.55
C ASN A 24 23.63 -0.88 -13.23
N GLU A 25 22.29 -0.72 -13.17
CA GLU A 25 21.59 -0.15 -12.03
C GLU A 25 20.71 -1.19 -11.35
N THR A 26 20.58 -1.08 -10.02
CA THR A 26 19.78 -1.99 -9.21
C THR A 26 18.73 -1.22 -8.43
N TYR A 27 17.49 -1.67 -8.52
CA TYR A 27 16.33 -1.07 -7.87
C TYR A 27 15.81 -1.98 -6.77
N THR A 28 15.59 -1.38 -5.61
CA THR A 28 14.93 -2.05 -4.48
C THR A 28 13.46 -2.29 -4.80
N VAL A 29 12.91 -3.35 -4.23
CA VAL A 29 11.48 -3.68 -4.35
C VAL A 29 10.92 -4.05 -2.97
N PRO A 30 9.59 -4.02 -2.78
CA PRO A 30 8.99 -4.53 -1.56
C PRO A 30 9.28 -6.04 -1.40
N GLN A 31 9.60 -6.43 -0.17
CA GLN A 31 10.03 -7.80 0.17
C GLN A 31 8.85 -8.66 0.62
N ASN A 32 9.03 -10.00 0.62
CA ASN A 32 8.06 -10.97 1.14
C ASN A 32 6.70 -10.93 0.42
N GLY A 33 6.73 -10.89 -0.91
CA GLY A 33 5.53 -11.00 -1.72
C GLY A 33 5.85 -11.34 -3.17
N THR A 34 4.84 -11.25 -4.01
CA THR A 34 4.96 -11.50 -5.46
C THR A 34 4.92 -10.19 -6.21
N ILE A 35 5.71 -10.07 -7.28
CA ILE A 35 5.77 -8.86 -8.12
C ILE A 35 5.34 -9.23 -9.53
N ARG A 36 4.44 -8.43 -10.09
CA ARG A 36 3.91 -8.59 -11.45
C ARG A 36 3.82 -7.22 -12.14
N LEU A 37 3.73 -7.23 -13.47
CA LEU A 37 3.47 -6.01 -14.25
C LEU A 37 2.07 -5.47 -13.92
N TYR A 38 1.93 -4.16 -13.75
CA TYR A 38 0.64 -3.51 -13.50
C TYR A 38 0.12 -2.79 -14.74
N LYS A 39 -0.89 -3.39 -15.41
CA LYS A 39 -1.69 -2.81 -16.50
C LYS A 39 -0.88 -2.18 -17.66
N GLU A 40 0.40 -2.53 -17.83
CA GLU A 40 1.31 -1.95 -18.83
C GLU A 40 1.41 -0.42 -18.75
N VAL A 41 1.14 0.15 -17.58
CA VAL A 41 1.15 1.60 -17.35
C VAL A 41 2.56 2.06 -17.00
N ARG A 42 2.97 3.24 -17.48
CA ARG A 42 4.27 3.84 -17.20
C ARG A 42 4.19 5.01 -16.24
N CYS A 43 5.25 5.22 -15.48
CA CYS A 43 5.42 6.40 -14.64
C CYS A 43 5.75 7.62 -15.52
N PRO A 44 5.03 8.74 -15.39
CA PRO A 44 5.27 9.92 -16.23
C PRO A 44 6.58 10.67 -15.92
N LEU A 45 7.26 10.33 -14.82
CA LEU A 45 8.51 10.96 -14.42
C LEU A 45 9.74 10.33 -15.09
N ASP A 46 9.69 9.03 -15.33
CA ASP A 46 10.88 8.23 -15.62
C ASP A 46 10.65 7.10 -16.63
N ASP A 47 9.43 6.95 -17.15
CA ASP A 47 9.00 5.92 -18.09
C ASP A 47 9.16 4.46 -17.62
N PHE A 48 9.39 4.22 -16.32
CA PHE A 48 9.34 2.85 -15.81
C PHE A 48 7.91 2.34 -15.80
N GLU A 49 7.75 1.10 -16.25
CA GLU A 49 6.50 0.37 -16.09
C GLU A 49 6.21 0.16 -14.60
N LEU A 50 4.96 0.43 -14.22
CA LEU A 50 4.48 0.24 -12.86
C LEU A 50 4.34 -1.26 -12.58
N LEU A 51 4.69 -1.64 -11.36
CA LEU A 51 4.61 -3.01 -10.89
C LEU A 51 3.61 -3.11 -9.74
N LEU A 52 2.94 -4.25 -9.67
CA LEU A 52 2.08 -4.63 -8.56
C LEU A 52 2.84 -5.59 -7.66
N TRP A 53 3.02 -5.21 -6.41
CA TRP A 53 3.41 -6.14 -5.35
C TRP A 53 2.17 -6.60 -4.58
N SER A 54 2.10 -7.89 -4.31
CA SER A 54 1.03 -8.51 -3.52
C SER A 54 1.60 -9.39 -2.42
N GLN A 55 1.08 -9.21 -1.20
CA GLN A 55 1.37 -10.07 -0.05
C GLN A 55 0.58 -11.39 -0.06
N GLY A 56 -0.24 -11.65 -1.09
CA GLY A 56 -1.12 -12.81 -1.20
C GLY A 56 -2.59 -12.43 -1.25
N THR A 57 -3.48 -13.44 -1.26
CA THR A 57 -4.91 -13.30 -1.59
C THR A 57 -5.71 -12.39 -0.66
N LYS A 58 -5.35 -12.34 0.63
CA LYS A 58 -5.97 -11.46 1.65
C LYS A 58 -5.05 -10.32 2.08
N GLY A 59 -3.88 -10.22 1.47
CA GLY A 59 -2.82 -9.30 1.87
C GLY A 59 -2.96 -7.92 1.27
N LYS A 60 -2.00 -7.06 1.61
CA LYS A 60 -1.87 -5.73 1.00
C LYS A 60 -1.39 -5.86 -0.44
N ASN A 61 -1.97 -5.05 -1.30
CA ASN A 61 -1.50 -4.81 -2.66
C ASN A 61 -0.96 -3.39 -2.74
N ILE A 62 0.17 -3.22 -3.43
CA ILE A 62 0.74 -1.89 -3.68
C ILE A 62 1.21 -1.82 -5.13
N VAL A 63 0.82 -0.76 -5.81
CA VAL A 63 1.34 -0.41 -7.14
C VAL A 63 2.48 0.57 -6.95
N PHE A 64 3.64 0.32 -7.56
CA PHE A 64 4.83 1.16 -7.39
C PHE A 64 5.64 1.27 -8.69
N CYS A 65 6.31 2.40 -8.85
CA CYS A 65 7.38 2.56 -9.84
C CYS A 65 8.71 2.08 -9.22
N PRO A 66 9.49 1.20 -9.88
CA PRO A 66 10.78 0.72 -9.36
C PRO A 66 11.78 1.84 -9.04
N TYR A 67 11.81 2.88 -9.90
CA TYR A 67 12.74 4.00 -9.73
C TYR A 67 12.30 4.88 -8.56
N CYS A 68 11.06 5.37 -8.55
CA CYS A 68 10.53 6.19 -7.45
C CYS A 68 10.55 5.48 -6.09
N PHE A 69 10.34 4.15 -6.05
CA PHE A 69 10.41 3.38 -4.81
C PHE A 69 11.82 3.38 -4.20
N SER A 70 12.85 3.30 -5.05
CA SER A 70 14.27 3.33 -4.66
C SER A 70 14.79 4.76 -4.46
N HIS A 71 14.26 5.70 -5.24
CA HIS A 71 14.66 7.10 -5.31
C HIS A 71 13.40 7.99 -5.28
N PRO A 72 12.80 8.21 -4.09
CA PRO A 72 11.60 9.05 -3.98
C PRO A 72 11.85 10.44 -4.55
N PRO A 73 11.04 10.90 -5.54
CA PRO A 73 11.29 12.17 -6.23
C PRO A 73 10.78 13.40 -5.46
N PHE A 74 9.99 13.20 -4.39
CA PHE A 74 9.39 14.28 -3.61
C PHE A 74 9.90 14.26 -2.16
N ALA A 75 10.15 15.44 -1.59
CA ALA A 75 10.67 15.57 -0.23
C ALA A 75 9.78 14.89 0.84
N ASN A 76 8.46 14.92 0.65
CA ASN A 76 7.48 14.33 1.56
C ASN A 76 7.17 12.85 1.26
N MET A 77 7.91 12.21 0.36
CA MET A 77 7.72 10.80 0.00
C MET A 77 8.79 9.93 0.69
N PRO A 78 8.42 9.07 1.66
CA PRO A 78 9.36 8.18 2.32
C PRO A 78 10.05 7.21 1.36
N LYS A 79 11.25 6.74 1.71
CA LYS A 79 11.89 5.63 0.98
C LYS A 79 11.03 4.36 1.06
N GLY A 80 10.94 3.63 -0.05
CA GLY A 80 10.07 2.47 -0.14
C GLY A 80 8.58 2.80 -0.22
N SER A 81 8.23 4.02 -0.61
CA SER A 81 6.83 4.41 -0.84
C SER A 81 6.33 3.92 -2.19
N ALA A 82 5.07 3.49 -2.20
CA ALA A 82 4.34 3.11 -3.40
C ALA A 82 3.76 4.35 -4.12
N CYS A 83 3.14 4.15 -5.30
CA CYS A 83 2.62 5.25 -6.11
C CYS A 83 1.51 6.06 -5.40
N HIS A 84 0.79 5.50 -4.43
CA HIS A 84 -0.20 6.23 -3.63
C HIS A 84 0.38 7.36 -2.75
N TRP A 85 1.70 7.54 -2.74
CA TRP A 85 2.42 8.68 -2.15
C TRP A 85 2.98 9.65 -3.19
N CYS A 86 2.90 9.31 -4.47
CA CYS A 86 3.37 10.15 -5.56
C CYS A 86 2.50 11.40 -5.64
N LEU A 87 3.15 12.56 -5.78
CA LEU A 87 2.51 13.87 -5.92
C LEU A 87 2.50 14.37 -7.38
N HIS A 88 2.86 13.51 -8.34
CA HIS A 88 2.83 13.89 -9.75
C HIS A 88 1.38 13.86 -10.27
N PRO A 89 0.82 14.98 -10.74
CA PRO A 89 -0.60 15.09 -11.07
C PRO A 89 -1.02 14.18 -12.24
N THR A 90 -0.10 13.88 -13.17
CA THR A 90 -0.38 12.99 -14.31
C THR A 90 -0.06 11.53 -14.04
N CYS A 91 0.46 11.18 -12.84
CA CYS A 91 0.72 9.78 -12.54
C CYS A 91 -0.61 9.07 -12.24
N PRO A 92 -0.96 8.02 -12.99
CA PRO A 92 -2.28 7.37 -12.92
C PRO A 92 -2.52 6.57 -11.63
N GLN A 93 -1.49 6.45 -10.78
CA GLN A 93 -1.53 5.81 -9.47
C GLN A 93 -1.11 6.77 -8.37
N SER A 94 -1.02 8.08 -8.65
CA SER A 94 -0.65 9.09 -7.68
C SER A 94 -1.68 9.25 -6.58
N MET A 95 -1.22 9.83 -5.47
CA MET A 95 -2.11 10.35 -4.45
C MET A 95 -3.01 11.44 -5.05
N GLU A 96 -2.41 12.37 -5.81
CA GLU A 96 -3.08 13.56 -6.34
C GLU A 96 -4.31 13.21 -7.19
N SER A 97 -4.19 12.24 -8.09
CA SER A 97 -5.25 11.89 -9.04
C SER A 97 -6.28 10.88 -8.49
N ARG A 98 -6.08 10.36 -7.27
CA ARG A 98 -6.88 9.22 -6.74
C ARG A 98 -7.29 9.39 -5.28
N ALA A 99 -6.81 10.43 -4.60
CA ALA A 99 -7.27 10.77 -3.27
C ALA A 99 -8.71 11.28 -3.35
N VAL A 100 -9.55 10.81 -2.43
CA VAL A 100 -10.96 11.20 -2.38
C VAL A 100 -11.20 12.16 -1.23
N ASP A 101 -10.72 11.81 -0.04
CA ASP A 101 -10.98 12.58 1.17
C ASP A 101 -9.94 12.27 2.26
N ALA A 102 -9.93 13.08 3.30
CA ALA A 102 -9.16 12.87 4.51
C ALA A 102 -9.55 11.58 5.22
N CYS A 103 -8.55 10.90 5.79
CA CYS A 103 -8.78 9.75 6.65
C CYS A 103 -9.25 10.23 8.03
N PRO A 104 -10.39 9.74 8.55
CA PRO A 104 -10.89 10.16 9.86
C PRO A 104 -10.05 9.64 11.04
N GLU A 105 -9.20 8.64 10.80
CA GLU A 105 -8.47 7.92 11.86
C GLU A 105 -7.03 8.38 12.06
N CYS A 106 -6.48 9.21 11.16
CA CYS A 106 -5.11 9.68 11.32
C CYS A 106 -4.88 11.07 10.70
N PRO A 107 -4.00 11.88 11.30
CA PRO A 107 -3.70 13.21 10.77
C PRO A 107 -2.99 13.12 9.42
N ASN A 108 -3.41 13.95 8.47
CA ASN A 108 -2.85 14.08 7.12
C ASN A 108 -2.94 12.80 6.26
N GLY A 109 -3.66 11.77 6.69
CA GLY A 109 -3.93 10.60 5.87
C GLY A 109 -5.00 10.91 4.84
N LEU A 110 -4.89 10.33 3.65
CA LEU A 110 -5.88 10.45 2.59
C LEU A 110 -6.34 9.06 2.17
N PHE A 111 -7.64 8.91 1.93
CA PHE A 111 -8.21 7.73 1.29
C PHE A 111 -7.92 7.77 -0.20
N VAL A 112 -7.12 6.82 -0.66
CA VAL A 112 -6.73 6.70 -2.07
C VAL A 112 -7.39 5.46 -2.67
N LEU A 113 -8.00 5.62 -3.86
CA LEU A 113 -8.63 4.51 -4.58
C LEU A 113 -7.59 3.46 -4.96
N ASP A 114 -7.85 2.20 -4.60
CA ASP A 114 -7.13 1.01 -5.01
C ASP A 114 -8.00 0.17 -5.96
N ASP A 115 -7.57 0.10 -7.22
CA ASP A 115 -8.19 -0.68 -8.31
C ASP A 115 -7.27 -1.81 -8.78
N SER A 116 -6.28 -2.18 -7.96
CA SER A 116 -5.31 -3.22 -8.31
C SER A 116 -5.94 -4.61 -8.46
N THR A 117 -7.07 -4.81 -7.79
CA THR A 117 -7.87 -6.03 -7.84
C THR A 117 -9.26 -5.82 -8.44
N ALA A 118 -9.42 -4.80 -9.30
CA ALA A 118 -10.67 -4.55 -10.01
C ALA A 118 -11.24 -5.87 -10.60
N PRO A 119 -12.56 -6.14 -10.44
CA PRO A 119 -13.62 -5.22 -10.01
C PRO A 119 -13.80 -5.10 -8.48
N LYS A 120 -12.92 -5.68 -7.66
CA LYS A 120 -12.94 -5.45 -6.20
C LYS A 120 -12.14 -4.20 -5.87
N TYR A 121 -12.86 -3.12 -5.60
CA TYR A 121 -12.29 -1.82 -5.23
C TYR A 121 -12.18 -1.66 -3.72
N ARG A 122 -11.21 -0.86 -3.28
CA ARG A 122 -11.05 -0.43 -1.89
C ARG A 122 -10.53 1.00 -1.88
N PHE A 123 -10.78 1.74 -0.82
CA PHE A 123 -9.97 2.92 -0.52
C PHE A 123 -9.07 2.61 0.65
N ASN A 124 -7.77 2.81 0.46
CA ASN A 124 -6.80 2.58 1.52
C ASN A 124 -6.26 3.94 1.98
N CYS A 125 -6.18 4.15 3.28
CA CYS A 125 -5.40 5.26 3.80
C CYS A 125 -3.93 5.08 3.37
N ASN A 126 -3.30 6.14 2.89
CA ASN A 126 -1.87 6.13 2.57
C ASN A 126 -0.96 6.10 3.82
N ARG A 127 -1.47 6.46 5.01
CA ARG A 127 -0.70 6.59 6.26
C ARG A 127 -0.98 5.53 7.32
N CYS A 128 -2.23 5.12 7.49
CA CYS A 128 -2.63 4.18 8.53
C CYS A 128 -3.30 2.92 7.95
N PRO A 129 -3.64 1.92 8.78
CA PRO A 129 -4.28 0.67 8.32
C PRO A 129 -5.77 0.78 7.98
N THR A 130 -6.36 1.97 8.07
CA THR A 130 -7.79 2.21 7.82
C THR A 130 -8.11 2.10 6.34
N MET A 131 -9.27 1.52 6.04
CA MET A 131 -9.73 1.26 4.69
C MET A 131 -11.25 1.39 4.58
N LEU A 132 -11.74 1.86 3.44
CA LEU A 132 -13.16 1.82 3.09
C LEU A 132 -13.37 0.63 2.15
N LEU A 133 -14.17 -0.33 2.61
CA LEU A 133 -14.69 -1.39 1.75
C LEU A 133 -15.76 -0.83 0.84
N VAL A 134 -15.81 -1.37 -0.38
CA VAL A 134 -16.73 -0.96 -1.42
C VAL A 134 -17.66 -2.12 -1.74
N SER A 135 -18.96 -1.83 -1.87
CA SER A 135 -19.98 -2.80 -2.25
C SER A 135 -19.63 -3.49 -3.56
N ASP A 136 -19.93 -4.78 -3.62
CA ASP A 136 -19.73 -5.60 -4.82
C ASP A 136 -20.78 -5.32 -5.92
N ALA A 137 -21.79 -4.49 -5.62
CA ALA A 137 -22.70 -3.92 -6.60
C ALA A 137 -22.00 -2.95 -7.57
N ILE A 138 -20.83 -2.44 -7.21
CA ILE A 138 -20.10 -1.50 -8.07
C ILE A 138 -19.22 -2.24 -9.09
N LYS A 139 -19.46 -1.99 -10.37
CA LYS A 139 -18.70 -2.58 -11.49
C LYS A 139 -17.46 -1.75 -11.83
N GLN A 140 -17.57 -0.43 -11.81
CA GLN A 140 -16.48 0.49 -12.15
C GLN A 140 -16.49 1.72 -11.26
N ILE A 141 -15.29 2.18 -10.87
CA ILE A 141 -15.06 3.38 -10.06
C ILE A 141 -13.88 4.14 -10.61
N SER A 142 -14.02 5.46 -10.71
CA SER A 142 -12.90 6.38 -10.84
C SER A 142 -13.15 7.64 -10.01
N VAL A 143 -12.08 8.32 -9.62
CA VAL A 143 -12.15 9.61 -8.92
C VAL A 143 -12.32 10.71 -9.96
N GLY A 144 -13.25 11.62 -9.73
CA GLY A 144 -13.45 12.82 -10.55
C GLY A 144 -12.65 14.02 -10.04
N ASN A 145 -12.77 15.14 -10.74
CA ASN A 145 -12.02 16.37 -10.41
C ASN A 145 -12.90 17.44 -9.75
N VAL A 146 -14.11 17.09 -9.34
CA VAL A 146 -15.09 18.01 -8.75
C VAL A 146 -15.17 17.75 -7.24
N PRO A 147 -14.83 18.72 -6.38
CA PRO A 147 -15.05 18.61 -4.95
C PRO A 147 -16.54 18.70 -4.60
N CYS A 148 -16.94 17.99 -3.55
CA CYS A 148 -18.26 18.14 -2.96
C CYS A 148 -18.36 19.46 -2.18
N GLU A 149 -19.42 20.24 -2.42
CA GLU A 149 -19.66 21.52 -1.74
C GLU A 149 -19.89 21.38 -0.23
N LYS A 150 -20.36 20.20 0.24
CA LYS A 150 -20.70 19.95 1.65
C LYS A 150 -19.51 19.51 2.50
N CYS A 151 -18.69 18.57 1.99
CA CYS A 151 -17.60 17.95 2.75
C CYS A 151 -16.22 18.06 2.09
N SER A 152 -16.11 18.70 0.91
CA SER A 152 -14.87 18.83 0.12
C SER A 152 -14.26 17.54 -0.45
N ALA A 153 -14.87 16.37 -0.21
CA ALA A 153 -14.45 15.11 -0.82
C ALA A 153 -14.60 15.15 -2.35
N MET A 154 -13.68 14.54 -3.10
CA MET A 154 -13.79 14.41 -4.55
C MET A 154 -14.99 13.53 -4.92
N HIS A 155 -15.75 13.95 -5.93
CA HIS A 155 -16.82 13.14 -6.49
C HIS A 155 -16.27 11.86 -7.11
N LEU A 156 -17.05 10.78 -7.02
CA LEU A 156 -16.74 9.51 -7.65
C LEU A 156 -17.62 9.30 -8.87
N HIS A 157 -17.00 8.85 -9.95
CA HIS A 157 -17.70 8.31 -11.11
C HIS A 157 -17.90 6.81 -10.90
N ILE A 158 -19.15 6.39 -10.71
CA ILE A 158 -19.52 5.03 -10.32
C ILE A 158 -20.47 4.45 -11.35
N LYS A 159 -20.19 3.21 -11.79
CA LYS A 159 -21.10 2.40 -12.59
C LYS A 159 -21.51 1.16 -11.80
N LEU A 160 -22.80 1.02 -11.52
CA LEU A 160 -23.36 -0.14 -10.84
C LEU A 160 -23.57 -1.30 -11.81
N ASP A 161 -23.59 -2.51 -11.27
CA ASP A 161 -23.98 -3.71 -11.99
C ASP A 161 -25.50 -3.82 -12.05
N PRO A 162 -26.13 -3.74 -13.25
CA PRO A 162 -27.57 -3.90 -13.40
C PRO A 162 -28.11 -5.22 -12.84
N ALA A 163 -27.28 -6.27 -12.82
CA ALA A 163 -27.70 -7.59 -12.32
C ALA A 163 -27.85 -7.64 -10.79
N LYS A 164 -27.21 -6.71 -10.06
CA LYS A 164 -27.21 -6.66 -8.59
C LYS A 164 -28.16 -5.60 -8.03
N LEU A 165 -28.77 -4.80 -8.90
CA LEU A 165 -29.81 -3.87 -8.50
C LEU A 165 -31.09 -4.65 -8.18
N PRO A 166 -31.84 -4.27 -7.13
CA PRO A 166 -33.16 -4.82 -6.89
C PRO A 166 -34.00 -4.63 -8.16
N LYS A 167 -34.46 -5.73 -8.77
CA LYS A 167 -35.51 -5.63 -9.79
C LYS A 167 -36.73 -5.08 -9.07
N ALA A 168 -37.21 -3.90 -9.46
CA ALA A 168 -38.47 -3.37 -8.93
C ALA A 168 -39.53 -4.47 -9.08
N ALA A 169 -39.96 -5.03 -7.95
CA ALA A 169 -41.08 -5.95 -7.91
C ALA A 169 -42.32 -5.09 -8.17
N GLY A 170 -42.94 -5.31 -9.33
CA GLY A 170 -44.21 -4.74 -9.79
C GLY A 170 -44.72 -3.53 -9.03
N ASP A 171 -44.43 -2.34 -9.54
CA ASP A 171 -45.37 -1.22 -9.44
C ASP A 171 -45.17 -0.31 -10.64
N GLU A 172 -46.30 0.10 -11.21
CA GLU A 172 -46.41 0.93 -12.40
C GLU A 172 -45.86 2.33 -12.10
N GLY A 173 -44.57 2.51 -12.38
CA GLY A 173 -43.88 3.78 -12.35
C GLY A 173 -42.45 3.54 -12.78
N GLU A 174 -42.13 3.87 -14.03
CA GLU A 174 -40.78 3.84 -14.59
C GLU A 174 -39.85 4.78 -13.80
N SER A 175 -39.38 4.35 -12.63
CA SER A 175 -38.20 4.93 -12.00
C SER A 175 -37.00 4.24 -12.64
N GLU A 176 -36.60 4.79 -13.78
CA GLU A 176 -35.41 4.39 -14.53
C GLU A 176 -34.23 4.32 -13.55
N THR A 177 -33.85 3.11 -13.15
CA THR A 177 -32.88 2.94 -12.07
C THR A 177 -31.52 3.41 -12.58
N ARG A 178 -31.15 4.64 -12.23
CA ARG A 178 -29.91 5.27 -12.67
C ARG A 178 -28.74 4.35 -12.29
N THR A 179 -27.99 3.88 -13.28
CA THR A 179 -26.87 2.93 -13.07
C THR A 179 -25.51 3.62 -13.02
N THR A 180 -25.46 4.91 -13.38
CA THR A 180 -24.24 5.71 -13.45
C THR A 180 -24.37 6.98 -12.63
N PHE A 181 -23.44 7.18 -11.70
CA PHE A 181 -23.42 8.29 -10.75
C PHE A 181 -22.12 9.07 -10.85
N SER A 182 -22.19 10.36 -10.54
CA SER A 182 -21.05 11.28 -10.52
C SER A 182 -21.19 12.23 -9.34
N GLU A 183 -21.13 11.66 -8.13
CA GLU A 183 -21.51 12.35 -6.88
C GLU A 183 -20.54 12.01 -5.75
N CYS A 184 -20.68 12.72 -4.63
CA CYS A 184 -19.91 12.45 -3.42
C CYS A 184 -20.28 11.09 -2.80
N ALA A 185 -19.28 10.29 -2.47
CA ALA A 185 -19.45 9.00 -1.79
C ALA A 185 -20.10 9.10 -0.41
N PHE A 186 -19.99 10.26 0.27
CA PHE A 186 -20.42 10.42 1.66
C PHE A 186 -21.70 11.22 1.82
N CYS A 187 -21.95 12.21 0.95
CA CYS A 187 -23.10 13.10 1.04
C CYS A 187 -24.27 12.73 0.11
N SER A 188 -24.08 11.79 -0.81
CA SER A 188 -25.17 11.29 -1.67
C SER A 188 -26.01 10.27 -0.89
N ASP A 189 -27.33 10.44 -0.94
CA ASP A 189 -28.29 9.53 -0.29
C ASP A 189 -28.23 8.11 -0.86
N VAL A 190 -27.74 7.96 -2.10
CA VAL A 190 -27.61 6.66 -2.77
C VAL A 190 -26.25 6.03 -2.49
N LEU A 191 -25.17 6.80 -2.68
CA LEU A 191 -23.82 6.22 -2.67
C LEU A 191 -23.30 5.93 -1.26
N CYS A 192 -23.74 6.67 -0.23
CA CYS A 192 -23.22 6.51 1.13
C CYS A 192 -23.42 5.09 1.70
N HIS A 193 -24.46 4.39 1.26
CA HIS A 193 -24.75 3.01 1.66
C HIS A 193 -23.89 1.95 0.95
N LEU A 194 -23.10 2.34 -0.06
CA LEU A 194 -22.23 1.43 -0.82
C LEU A 194 -20.82 1.33 -0.23
N PHE A 195 -20.51 2.07 0.82
CA PHE A 195 -19.19 2.12 1.44
C PHE A 195 -19.25 1.75 2.92
N GLN A 196 -18.29 0.97 3.39
CA GLN A 196 -18.18 0.58 4.79
C GLN A 196 -16.77 0.86 5.32
N LEU A 197 -16.67 1.67 6.37
CA LEU A 197 -15.40 1.92 7.05
C LEU A 197 -14.96 0.69 7.84
N VAL A 198 -13.73 0.24 7.59
CA VAL A 198 -13.12 -0.88 8.30
C VAL A 198 -11.69 -0.51 8.67
N GLN A 199 -11.35 -0.70 9.94
CA GLN A 199 -9.96 -0.67 10.37
C GLN A 199 -9.37 -2.07 10.23
N SER A 200 -8.34 -2.23 9.40
CA SER A 200 -7.59 -3.49 9.44
C SER A 200 -6.82 -3.56 10.75
N ARG A 201 -7.07 -4.60 11.55
CA ARG A 201 -6.15 -4.95 12.64
C ARG A 201 -4.85 -5.36 11.97
N GLN A 202 -3.87 -4.48 11.95
CA GLN A 202 -2.51 -4.94 11.74
C GLN A 202 -2.23 -5.92 12.88
N GLU A 203 -2.07 -7.20 12.56
CA GLU A 203 -1.38 -8.11 13.46
C GLU A 203 -0.09 -7.40 13.84
N ALA A 204 0.02 -7.01 15.10
CA ALA A 204 1.17 -6.30 15.61
C ALA A 204 2.38 -7.07 15.11
N ARG A 205 3.22 -6.43 14.30
CA ARG A 205 4.56 -6.95 14.04
C ARG A 205 5.16 -7.13 15.42
N GLN A 206 5.18 -8.36 15.92
CA GLN A 206 6.03 -8.71 17.05
C GLN A 206 7.44 -8.47 16.56
N SER A 207 7.92 -7.24 16.75
CA SER A 207 9.32 -6.94 16.76
C SER A 207 9.91 -7.73 17.91
N ASN A 208 10.23 -9.01 17.66
CA ASN A 208 11.20 -9.74 18.46
C ASN A 208 12.56 -9.07 18.18
N SER A 209 12.74 -7.91 18.79
CA SER A 209 13.93 -7.08 18.71
C SER A 209 14.06 -6.37 20.06
N ALA A 210 14.28 -7.14 21.14
CA ALA A 210 15.01 -6.70 22.34
C ALA A 210 14.88 -7.75 23.46
N ARG A 211 15.81 -8.70 23.51
CA ARG A 211 16.34 -9.21 24.79
C ARG A 211 17.86 -9.36 24.69
N GLY A 212 18.52 -8.25 24.39
CA GLY A 212 19.87 -7.99 24.87
C GLY A 212 19.74 -7.16 26.14
N GLY A 213 20.10 -7.73 27.29
CA GLY A 213 19.98 -7.05 28.58
C GLY A 213 20.27 -7.95 29.77
N SER A 214 21.56 -8.03 30.10
CA SER A 214 22.14 -8.17 31.46
C SER A 214 21.38 -9.01 32.50
N ASN A 215 21.95 -10.16 32.88
CA ASN A 215 21.76 -10.73 34.21
C ASN A 215 23.09 -10.74 34.97
N THR A 216 23.45 -9.59 35.53
CA THR A 216 24.31 -9.51 36.72
C THR A 216 23.53 -10.09 37.91
N ARG A 217 23.87 -11.29 38.35
CA ARG A 217 23.56 -11.74 39.72
C ARG A 217 24.79 -12.35 40.36
N ALA A 218 25.31 -11.57 41.30
CA ALA A 218 26.23 -11.99 42.33
C ALA A 218 25.64 -13.13 43.18
N GLY A 219 26.54 -13.94 43.74
CA GLY A 219 26.30 -14.65 45.00
C GLY A 219 26.63 -16.13 44.96
N GLY A 220 27.77 -16.54 45.53
CA GLY A 220 28.00 -17.95 45.84
C GLY A 220 29.44 -18.35 46.11
N ARG A 221 29.96 -17.95 47.28
CA ARG A 221 31.25 -18.40 47.85
C ARG A 221 31.40 -19.92 47.79
N ARG A 222 32.54 -20.42 47.27
CA ARG A 222 33.27 -21.56 47.86
C ARG A 222 34.76 -21.37 47.59
N GLY A 223 35.49 -20.98 48.63
CA GLY A 223 36.93 -20.95 48.62
C GLY A 223 37.55 -22.34 48.66
N ARG A 224 38.75 -22.46 48.06
CA ARG A 224 39.84 -23.27 48.60
C ARG A 224 41.17 -22.71 48.11
N ARG A 225 42.16 -22.77 49.01
CA ARG A 225 43.36 -21.94 49.13
C ARG A 225 44.41 -22.10 48.02
N PRO A 226 45.30 -21.10 47.87
CA PRO A 226 46.52 -21.18 47.07
C PRO A 226 47.60 -21.96 47.83
N GLY A 227 48.32 -22.82 47.11
CA GLY A 227 49.49 -23.55 47.61
C GLY A 227 50.65 -23.35 46.66
N GLY A 228 51.46 -22.33 46.92
CA GLY A 228 52.77 -22.19 46.30
C GLY A 228 53.72 -23.27 46.80
N ARG A 229 54.55 -23.80 45.89
CA ARG A 229 55.80 -24.47 46.25
C ARG A 229 56.81 -24.30 45.11
N THR A 230 57.74 -23.40 45.35
CA THR A 230 59.08 -23.36 44.74
C THR A 230 59.87 -24.61 45.11
N ARG A 231 60.56 -25.20 44.13
CA ARG A 231 61.83 -25.96 44.26
C ARG A 231 62.49 -25.91 42.88
N ALA A 232 63.49 -25.05 42.69
CA ALA A 232 64.91 -25.34 42.90
C ALA A 232 65.40 -26.47 41.97
N GLY A 233 66.21 -26.08 40.99
CA GLY A 233 66.99 -27.00 40.17
C GLY A 233 68.11 -27.67 40.95
N LEU A 234 68.63 -28.75 40.38
CA LEU A 234 69.98 -29.27 40.54
C LEU A 234 70.20 -30.38 39.51
N SER A 235 71.32 -30.26 38.79
CA SER A 235 71.97 -31.21 37.88
C SER A 235 71.45 -31.26 36.44
#